data_AF-A0A6L2LP83-F1
#
_entry.id   AF-A0A6L2LP83-F1
#
_cell.length_a   1.000
_cell.length_b   1.000
_cell.length_c   1.000
_cell.angle_alpha   90.00
_cell.angle_beta   90.00
_cell.angle_gamma   90.00
#
_symmetry.space_group_name_H-M   'P 1'
#
loop_
_entity.id
_entity.type
_entity.pdbx_description
1 polymer ?
#
loop_
_entity_poly.entity_id
_entity_poly.type
_entity_poly.pdbx_seq_one_letter_code
_entity_poly.pdbx_strand_id
1 'polypeptide(L)' 'MKNEASKGSETYTNRNLAWVNVQDVADTHIQAFQNPSASGRYCLVESVVYNYVLLGLITEMLGGPQ' A
#
# COMPACT_ATOMS: atom_id res chain seq x y z
N MET A 1 -4.04 -12.21 27.35
CA MET A 1 -5.52 -12.07 27.34
C MET A 1 -6.04 -12.73 26.08
N LYS A 2 -7.19 -13.38 26.20
CA LYS A 2 -7.64 -14.52 25.40
C LYS A 2 -7.83 -14.21 23.91
N ASN A 3 -7.31 -15.12 23.11
CA ASN A 3 -7.53 -15.35 21.70
C ASN A 3 -8.87 -16.08 21.57
N GLU A 4 -9.94 -15.32 21.30
CA GLU A 4 -11.24 -15.84 20.91
C GLU A 4 -11.40 -15.62 19.42
N ALA A 5 -11.48 -16.71 18.67
CA ALA A 5 -11.87 -16.72 17.27
C ALA A 5 -13.34 -16.29 17.16
N SER A 6 -13.61 -15.07 16.69
CA SER A 6 -14.95 -14.65 16.32
C SER A 6 -15.22 -15.02 14.85
N LYS A 7 -16.38 -15.65 14.65
CA LYS A 7 -16.89 -16.11 13.37
C LYS A 7 -17.04 -14.94 12.37
N GLY A 8 -16.37 -15.06 11.23
CA GLY A 8 -16.96 -14.84 9.90
C GLY A 8 -17.64 -13.50 9.60
N SER A 9 -16.95 -12.39 9.83
CA SER A 9 -17.17 -11.16 9.07
C SER A 9 -15.86 -10.87 8.35
N GLU A 10 -15.90 -10.71 7.01
CA GLU A 10 -14.74 -10.28 6.24
C GLU A 10 -14.33 -8.88 6.70
N THR A 11 -13.48 -8.83 7.71
CA THR A 11 -12.96 -7.59 8.28
C THR A 11 -11.59 -7.34 7.69
N TYR A 12 -11.36 -6.11 7.23
CA TYR A 12 -10.02 -5.68 6.84
C TYR A 12 -9.16 -5.54 8.09
N THR A 13 -7.85 -5.76 7.94
CA THR A 13 -6.92 -5.59 9.06
C THR A 13 -6.84 -4.10 9.43
N ASN A 14 -7.04 -3.74 10.71
CA ASN A 14 -6.86 -2.37 11.21
C ASN A 14 -5.35 -2.04 11.29
N ARG A 15 -4.76 -1.65 10.16
CA ARG A 15 -3.35 -1.27 10.03
C ARG A 15 -3.16 -0.17 8.99
N ASN A 16 -2.06 0.56 9.15
CA ASN A 16 -1.50 1.45 8.15
C ASN A 16 -0.52 0.65 7.28
N LEU A 17 -0.63 0.77 5.96
CA LEU A 17 0.28 0.13 5.00
C LEU A 17 0.90 1.18 4.09
N ALA A 18 2.17 0.97 3.75
CA ALA A 18 2.87 1.76 2.74
C ALA A 18 2.48 1.27 1.34
N TRP A 19 2.12 2.20 0.47
CA TRP A 19 1.76 1.96 -0.92
C TRP A 19 2.70 2.72 -1.84
N VAL A 20 2.94 2.15 -3.01
CA VAL A 20 3.71 2.74 -4.11
C VAL A 20 3.21 2.14 -5.41
N ASN A 21 3.15 2.93 -6.48
CA ASN A 21 2.84 2.44 -7.80
C ASN A 21 3.96 1.49 -8.31
N VAL A 22 3.57 0.37 -8.94
CA VAL A 22 4.53 -0.59 -9.50
C VAL A 22 5.40 0.01 -10.61
N GLN A 23 4.87 1.00 -11.35
CA GLN A 23 5.64 1.70 -12.39
C GLN A 23 6.79 2.49 -11.76
N ASP A 24 6.53 3.20 -10.66
CA ASP A 24 7.57 3.95 -9.94
C ASP A 24 8.66 3.02 -9.40
N VAL A 25 8.29 1.80 -8.96
CA VAL A 25 9.25 0.77 -8.55
C VAL A 25 10.15 0.38 -9.72
N ALA A 26 9.55 0.06 -10.88
CA ALA A 26 10.31 -0.33 -12.07
C ALA A 26 11.23 0.80 -12.55
N ASP A 27 10.70 2.02 -12.65
CA ASP A 27 11.44 3.19 -13.09
C ASP A 27 12.59 3.51 -12.13
N THR A 28 12.36 3.42 -10.82
CA THR A 28 13.42 3.61 -9.82
C THR A 28 14.53 2.59 -9.98
N HIS A 29 14.22 1.32 -10.26
CA HIS A 29 15.25 0.31 -10.50
C HIS A 29 16.07 0.61 -11.76
N ILE A 30 15.42 1.01 -12.86
CA ILE A 30 16.12 1.41 -14.10
C ILE A 30 17.03 2.60 -13.85
N GLN A 31 16.51 3.65 -13.21
CA GLN A 31 17.27 4.87 -12.92
C GLN A 31 18.45 4.62 -11.99
N ALA A 32 18.25 3.84 -10.92
CA ALA A 32 19.31 3.48 -9.99
C ALA A 32 20.41 2.62 -10.67
N PHE A 33 20.03 1.76 -11.62
CA PHE A 33 21.00 0.98 -12.38
C PHE A 33 21.79 1.84 -13.38
N GLN A 34 21.13 2.78 -14.05
CA GLN A 34 21.74 3.59 -15.12
C GLN A 34 22.58 4.76 -14.61
N ASN A 35 22.36 5.24 -13.37
CA ASN A 35 23.11 6.34 -12.78
C ASN A 35 24.36 5.81 -12.03
N PRO A 36 25.59 6.06 -12.50
CA PRO A 36 26.81 5.55 -11.86
C PRO A 36 27.05 6.08 -10.44
N SER A 37 26.40 7.20 -10.09
CA SER A 37 26.48 7.79 -8.75
C SER A 37 25.42 7.24 -7.78
N ALA A 38 24.45 6.45 -8.27
CA ALA A 38 23.45 5.83 -7.42
C ALA A 38 24.09 4.78 -6.50
N SER A 39 23.76 4.84 -5.22
CA SER A 39 24.32 3.93 -4.21
C SER A 39 23.44 3.86 -2.96
N GLY A 40 23.64 2.80 -2.18
CA GLY A 40 22.90 2.61 -0.93
C GLY A 40 21.48 2.07 -1.15
N ARG A 41 20.55 2.47 -0.27
CA ARG A 41 19.16 1.99 -0.25
C ARG A 41 18.21 3.16 -0.52
N TYR A 42 17.24 2.93 -1.39
CA TYR A 42 16.18 3.89 -1.71
C TYR A 42 14.87 3.41 -1.07
N CYS A 43 14.34 4.22 -0.15
CA CYS A 43 12.99 3.99 0.38
C CYS A 43 11.99 4.45 -0.68
N LEU A 44 11.12 3.56 -1.13
CA LEU A 44 10.12 3.87 -2.12
C LEU A 44 8.72 3.64 -1.56
N VAL A 45 8.09 4.73 -1.14
CA VAL A 45 6.74 4.80 -0.59
C VAL A 45 6.10 6.09 -1.09
N GLU A 46 4.96 5.99 -1.77
CA GLU A 46 4.17 7.13 -2.20
C GLU A 46 3.33 7.66 -1.04
N SER A 47 2.67 6.76 -0.31
CA SER A 47 1.78 7.12 0.81
C SER A 47 1.64 5.97 1.81
N VAL A 48 1.42 6.32 3.07
CA VAL A 48 1.04 5.36 4.12
C VAL A 48 -0.44 5.54 4.41
N VAL A 49 -1.25 4.53 4.09
CA VAL A 49 -2.71 4.63 4.10
C VAL A 49 -3.29 3.67 5.11
N TYR A 50 -4.25 4.16 5.91
CA TYR A 50 -5.05 3.34 6.79
C TYR A 50 -6.04 2.51 5.97
N ASN A 51 -6.15 1.21 6.21
CA ASN A 51 -6.96 0.31 5.37
C ASN A 51 -8.44 0.74 5.23
N TYR A 52 -9.03 1.45 6.20
CA TYR A 52 -10.37 2.03 6.05
C TYR A 52 -10.44 3.09 4.94
N VAL A 53 -9.42 3.95 4.84
CA VAL A 53 -9.32 4.97 3.80
C VAL A 53 -9.15 4.31 2.44
N LEU A 54 -8.31 3.27 2.35
CA LEU A 54 -8.13 2.50 1.13
C LEU A 54 -9.45 1.88 0.64
N LEU A 55 -10.25 1.31 1.54
CA LEU A 55 -11.56 0.77 1.18
C LEU A 55 -12.53 1.85 0.70
N GLY A 56 -12.53 3.03 1.32
CA GLY A 56 -13.31 4.17 0.85
C GLY A 56 -12.95 4.55 -0.59
N LEU A 57 -11.66 4.67 -0.89
CA LEU A 57 -11.17 4.99 -2.23
C LEU A 57 -11.55 3.93 -3.27
N ILE A 58 -11.36 2.64 -2.94
CA ILE A 58 -11.74 1.53 -3.84
C ILE A 58 -13.24 1.54 -4.10
N THR A 59 -14.06 1.80 -3.07
CA THR A 59 -15.52 1.83 -3.19
C THR A 59 -15.97 2.99 -4.10
N GLU A 60 -15.39 4.18 -3.92
CA GLU A 60 -15.63 5.35 -4.79
C GLU A 60 -15.25 5.06 -6.24
N MET A 61 -14.07 4.47 -6.47
CA MET A 61 -13.59 4.13 -7.82
C MET A 61 -14.44 3.08 -8.53
N LEU A 62 -15.03 2.14 -7.79
CA LEU A 62 -15.87 1.07 -8.33
C LEU A 62 -17.36 1.47 -8.44
N GLY A 63 -17.71 2.72 -8.12
CA GLY A 63 -19.09 3.22 -8.20
C GLY A 63 -20.02 2.66 -7.11
N GLY A 64 -19.48 2.31 -5.94
CA GLY A 64 -20.26 1.79 -4.81
C GLY A 64 -21.23 2.83 -4.21
N PRO A 65 -22.28 2.40 -3.49
CA PRO A 65 -23.42 3.25 -3.13
C PRO A 65 -23.05 4.30 -2.05
N GLN A 66 -23.80 5.43 -2.08
CA GLN A 66 -23.76 6.52 -1.08
C GLN A 66 -24.05 6.02 0.34
#